data_AF-U1PC56-F1
#
_entry.id   AF-U1PC56-F1
#
_cell.length_a   1.000
_cell.length_b   1.000
_cell.length_c   1.000
_cell.angle_alpha   90.00
_cell.angle_beta   90.00
_cell.angle_gamma   90.00
#
_symmetry.space_group_name_H-M   'P 1'
#
loop_
_entity.id
_entity.type
_entity.pdbx_description
1 polymer ?
#
loop_
_entity_poly.entity_id
_entity_poly.type
_entity_poly.pdbx_seq_one_letter_code
_entity_poly.pdbx_strand_id
1 'polypeptide(L)'
;MNHIPDAVLTSIDEFGEQLLVGEPTTVRGTLRTDLQLEITPTGETTASCRYKTAHTQSPPTLRDRGSFVTTIIDGIDTRLETWGITPPTAYTYTTTVGETHHYEGTLQLP
;
A
#
# COMPACT_ATOMS: atom_id res chain seq x y z
N MET A 1 16.48 -10.15 -3.85
CA MET A 1 15.84 -9.72 -2.60
C MET A 1 15.56 -8.23 -2.76
N ASN A 2 14.30 -7.84 -3.02
CA ASN A 2 13.95 -6.43 -3.10
C ASN A 2 13.69 -5.94 -1.68
N HIS A 3 14.46 -4.95 -1.25
CA HIS A 3 14.43 -4.46 0.12
C HIS A 3 13.24 -3.52 0.31
N ILE A 4 12.30 -3.90 1.18
CA ILE A 4 11.28 -2.99 1.70
C ILE A 4 11.92 -2.24 2.87
N PRO A 5 11.86 -0.90 2.92
CA PRO A 5 12.43 -0.16 4.04
C PRO A 5 11.80 -0.56 5.37
N ASP A 6 12.63 -0.86 6.38
CA ASP A 6 12.15 -1.29 7.70
C ASP A 6 11.15 -0.31 8.32
N ALA A 7 11.35 0.99 8.12
CA ALA A 7 10.43 2.02 8.59
C ALA A 7 9.00 1.82 8.07
N VAL A 8 8.83 1.34 6.83
CA VAL A 8 7.50 1.07 6.28
C VAL A 8 6.89 -0.19 6.89
N LEU A 9 7.70 -1.22 7.12
CA LEU A 9 7.25 -2.45 7.79
C LEU A 9 6.83 -2.14 9.23
N THR A 10 7.61 -1.35 9.96
CA THR A 10 7.27 -0.89 11.31
C THR A 10 5.94 -0.14 11.33
N SER A 11 5.71 0.80 10.39
CA SER A 11 4.43 1.51 10.36
C SER A 11 3.23 0.62 9.99
N ILE A 12 3.44 -0.44 9.20
CA ILE A 12 2.40 -1.45 8.95
C ILE A 12 2.13 -2.27 10.21
N ASP A 13 3.18 -2.58 10.98
CA ASP A 13 3.03 -3.28 12.26
C ASP A 13 2.28 -2.46 13.29
N GLU A 14 2.66 -1.20 13.45
CA GLU A 14 1.96 -0.25 14.32
C GLU A 14 0.48 -0.11 13.91
N PHE A 15 0.19 -0.08 12.60
CA PHE A 15 -1.18 -0.07 12.11
C PHE A 15 -1.93 -1.35 12.47
N GLY A 16 -1.32 -2.52 12.28
CA GLY A 16 -1.86 -3.81 12.69
C GLY A 16 -2.15 -3.88 14.20
N GLU A 17 -1.23 -3.38 15.02
CA GLU A 17 -1.41 -3.28 16.48
C GLU A 17 -2.56 -2.33 16.84
N GLN A 18 -2.67 -1.18 16.15
CA GLN A 18 -3.73 -0.20 16.37
C GLN A 18 -5.12 -0.72 16.01
N LEU A 19 -5.23 -1.63 15.03
CA LEU A 19 -6.49 -2.30 14.72
C LEU A 19 -7.01 -3.12 15.89
N LEU A 20 -6.13 -3.72 16.69
CA LEU A 20 -6.51 -4.51 17.86
C LEU A 20 -7.09 -3.66 18.99
N VAL A 21 -6.68 -2.38 19.07
CA VAL A 21 -7.15 -1.44 20.10
C VAL A 21 -8.25 -0.50 19.59
N GLY A 22 -8.59 -0.55 18.29
CA GLY A 22 -9.70 0.19 17.70
C GLY A 22 -9.40 1.64 17.31
N GLU A 23 -8.13 2.05 17.26
CA GLU A 23 -7.72 3.41 16.89
C GLU A 23 -6.67 3.42 15.76
N PRO A 24 -6.96 2.82 14.58
CA PRO A 24 -6.00 2.77 13.48
C PRO A 24 -5.73 4.16 12.92
N THR A 25 -4.45 4.52 12.82
CA THR A 25 -3.99 5.78 12.23
C THR A 25 -3.59 5.59 10.76
N THR A 26 -3.47 6.70 10.03
CA THR A 26 -3.04 6.65 8.63
C THR A 26 -1.55 6.31 8.53
N VAL A 27 -1.23 5.24 7.81
CA VAL A 27 0.16 4.86 7.49
C VAL A 27 0.62 5.64 6.28
N ARG A 28 1.84 6.18 6.34
CA ARG A 28 2.53 6.76 5.18
C ARG A 28 3.97 6.29 5.16
N GLY A 29 4.41 5.76 4.02
CA GLY A 29 5.74 5.21 3.88
C GLY A 29 6.32 5.43 2.50
N THR A 30 7.62 5.71 2.43
CA THR A 30 8.34 5.76 1.15
C THR A 30 9.01 4.42 0.92
N LEU A 31 8.53 3.67 -0.07
CA LEU A 31 9.09 2.36 -0.46
C LEU A 31 10.33 2.53 -1.35
N ARG A 32 10.30 3.56 -2.20
CA ARG A 32 11.40 3.95 -3.10
C ARG A 32 11.26 5.44 -3.42
N THR A 33 12.30 6.06 -3.98
CA THR A 33 12.30 7.49 -4.38
C THR A 33 11.07 7.89 -5.22
N ASP A 34 10.58 6.99 -6.07
CA ASP A 34 9.42 7.18 -6.94
C ASP A 34 8.19 6.37 -6.53
N LEU A 35 8.18 5.73 -5.35
CA LEU A 35 7.06 4.89 -4.90
C LEU A 35 6.77 5.12 -3.41
N GLN A 36 5.60 5.67 -3.14
CA GLN A 36 5.09 5.90 -1.79
C GLN A 36 3.82 5.09 -1.55
N LEU A 37 3.62 4.70 -0.31
CA LEU A 37 2.46 3.98 0.21
C LEU A 37 1.71 4.88 1.19
N GLU A 38 0.39 4.87 1.11
CA GLU A 38 -0.51 5.50 2.05
C GLU A 38 -1.66 4.54 2.35
N ILE A 39 -1.85 4.16 3.62
CA ILE A 39 -2.99 3.34 4.06
C ILE A 39 -3.83 4.20 4.99
N THR A 40 -5.08 4.45 4.60
CA THR A 40 -6.01 5.28 5.36
C THR A 40 -7.20 4.41 5.78
N PRO A 41 -7.45 4.21 7.07
CA PRO A 41 -8.68 3.56 7.52
C PRO A 41 -9.89 4.37 7.03
N THR A 42 -10.82 3.69 6.37
CA THR A 42 -12.03 4.30 5.79
C THR A 42 -13.31 3.87 6.49
N GLY A 43 -13.23 2.87 7.36
CA GLY A 43 -14.30 2.41 8.23
C GLY A 43 -13.76 1.38 9.23
N GLU A 44 -14.66 0.73 9.96
CA GLU A 44 -14.30 -0.27 10.97
C GLU A 44 -13.68 -1.53 10.36
N THR A 45 -14.12 -1.92 9.15
CA THR A 45 -13.71 -3.15 8.48
C THR A 45 -12.95 -2.93 7.17
N THR A 46 -12.67 -1.67 6.81
CA THR A 46 -12.03 -1.34 5.53
C THR A 46 -11.01 -0.22 5.66
N ALA A 47 -9.94 -0.31 4.86
CA ALA A 47 -8.98 0.76 4.65
C ALA A 47 -8.72 0.97 3.16
N SER A 48 -8.50 2.22 2.76
CA SER A 48 -7.99 2.54 1.43
C SER A 48 -6.47 2.46 1.44
N CYS A 49 -5.91 1.67 0.53
CA CYS A 49 -4.48 1.61 0.29
C CYS A 49 -4.17 2.26 -1.06
N ARG A 50 -3.38 3.32 -1.01
CA ARG A 50 -2.97 4.12 -2.15
C ARG A 50 -1.46 4.05 -2.33
N TYR A 51 -1.05 3.68 -3.52
CA TYR A 51 0.31 3.84 -4.00
C TYR A 51 0.43 5.07 -4.87
N LYS A 52 1.45 5.87 -4.61
CA LYS A 52 1.75 7.08 -5.36
C LYS A 52 3.07 6.88 -6.08
N THR A 53 3.10 7.12 -7.38
CA THR A 53 4.32 6.96 -8.14
C THR A 53 4.55 8.02 -9.20
N ALA A 54 5.77 8.55 -9.24
CA ALA A 54 6.21 9.52 -10.24
C ALA A 54 6.84 8.79 -11.43
N HIS A 55 6.12 8.74 -12.55
CA HIS A 55 6.61 8.10 -13.77
C HIS A 55 5.93 8.64 -15.02
N THR A 56 6.48 8.32 -16.18
CA THR A 56 5.91 8.67 -17.49
C THR A 56 4.84 7.70 -17.98
N GLN A 57 4.66 6.56 -17.31
CA GLN A 57 3.75 5.49 -17.73
C GLN A 57 2.79 5.13 -16.60
N SER A 58 1.52 5.02 -16.97
CA SER A 58 0.41 4.67 -16.09
C SER A 58 -0.31 3.41 -16.60
N PRO A 59 0.30 2.21 -16.45
CA PRO A 59 -0.42 0.97 -16.71
C PRO A 59 -1.71 0.88 -15.87
N PRO A 60 -2.69 0.05 -16.28
CA PRO A 60 -3.99 -0.02 -15.59
C PRO A 60 -3.87 -0.54 -14.15
N THR A 61 -2.88 -1.39 -13.85
CA THR A 61 -2.59 -1.85 -12.49
C THR A 61 -1.14 -1.56 -12.11
N LEU A 62 -0.89 -1.45 -10.80
CA LEU A 62 0.45 -1.19 -10.28
C LEU A 62 1.42 -2.34 -10.57
N ARG A 63 0.93 -3.59 -10.60
CA ARG A 63 1.75 -4.78 -10.86
C ARG A 63 2.18 -4.90 -12.32
N ASP A 64 1.40 -4.37 -13.27
CA ASP A 64 1.75 -4.31 -14.69
C ASP A 64 2.96 -3.40 -14.98
N ARG A 65 3.40 -2.65 -13.97
CA ARG A 65 4.54 -1.73 -14.07
C ARG A 65 5.90 -2.44 -14.12
N GLY A 66 5.94 -3.71 -13.73
CA GLY A 66 7.12 -4.56 -13.88
C GLY A 66 7.53 -5.27 -12.60
N SER A 67 8.31 -6.34 -12.76
CA SER A 67 8.61 -7.33 -11.73
C SER A 67 9.18 -6.75 -10.44
N PHE A 68 9.95 -5.66 -10.52
CA PHE A 68 10.52 -5.01 -9.33
C PHE A 68 9.43 -4.39 -8.44
N VAL A 69 8.47 -3.69 -9.05
CA VAL A 69 7.32 -3.12 -8.32
C VAL A 69 6.48 -4.26 -7.76
N THR A 70 6.17 -5.27 -8.58
CA THR A 70 5.41 -6.45 -8.16
C THR A 70 5.96 -7.07 -6.88
N THR A 71 7.28 -7.33 -6.79
CA THR A 71 7.87 -7.92 -5.57
C THR A 71 7.74 -7.03 -4.34
N ILE A 72 7.81 -5.70 -4.48
CA ILE A 72 7.61 -4.78 -3.35
C ILE A 72 6.16 -4.87 -2.87
N ILE A 73 5.20 -4.82 -3.81
CA ILE A 73 3.77 -4.93 -3.48
C ILE A 73 3.49 -6.27 -2.82
N ASP A 74 4.01 -7.37 -3.35
CA ASP A 74 3.79 -8.70 -2.79
C ASP A 74 4.37 -8.83 -1.37
N GLY A 75 5.50 -8.18 -1.07
CA GLY A 75 6.05 -8.16 0.29
C GLY A 75 5.24 -7.29 1.26
N ILE A 76 4.65 -6.19 0.79
CA ILE A 76 3.70 -5.38 1.60
C ILE A 76 2.42 -6.16 1.86
N ASP A 77 1.86 -6.79 0.82
CA ASP A 77 0.68 -7.64 0.91
C ASP A 77 0.90 -8.78 1.90
N THR A 78 2.04 -9.49 1.79
CA THR A 78 2.43 -10.54 2.75
C THR A 78 2.48 -10.00 4.18
N ARG A 79 3.00 -8.79 4.39
CA ARG A 79 3.06 -8.19 5.73
C ARG A 79 1.68 -7.84 6.26
N LEU A 80 0.81 -7.26 5.43
CA LEU A 80 -0.58 -6.96 5.78
C LEU A 80 -1.35 -8.23 6.15
N GLU A 81 -1.18 -9.30 5.38
CA GLU A 81 -1.79 -10.60 5.64
C GLU A 81 -1.39 -11.19 7.00
N THR A 82 -0.17 -10.91 7.50
CA THR A 82 0.23 -11.37 8.84
C THR A 82 -0.59 -10.74 9.97
N TRP A 83 -1.26 -9.62 9.70
CA TRP A 83 -2.19 -8.95 10.62
C TRP A 83 -3.66 -9.28 10.32
N GLY A 84 -3.94 -10.24 9.43
CA GLY A 84 -5.30 -10.59 9.03
C GLY A 84 -5.95 -9.59 8.06
N ILE A 85 -5.18 -8.61 7.56
CA ILE A 85 -5.66 -7.64 6.58
C ILE A 85 -5.61 -8.28 5.20
N THR A 86 -6.73 -8.30 4.48
CA THR A 86 -6.80 -8.87 3.12
C THR A 86 -6.54 -7.78 2.07
N PRO A 87 -5.46 -7.86 1.27
CA PRO A 87 -5.21 -6.94 0.17
C PRO A 87 -6.19 -7.11 -0.99
N PRO A 88 -6.40 -6.08 -1.83
CA PRO A 88 -7.19 -6.21 -3.06
C PRO A 88 -6.46 -7.08 -4.08
N THR A 89 -7.23 -7.70 -4.99
CA THR A 89 -6.67 -8.46 -6.12
C THR A 89 -5.71 -7.62 -6.98
N ALA A 90 -6.00 -6.33 -7.13
CA ALA A 90 -5.15 -5.39 -7.83
C ALA A 90 -5.30 -3.96 -7.27
N TYR A 91 -4.20 -3.21 -7.31
CA TYR A 91 -4.20 -1.77 -7.14
C TYR A 91 -4.36 -1.11 -8.50
N THR A 92 -5.55 -0.54 -8.74
CA THR A 92 -5.93 0.02 -10.04
C THR A 92 -5.57 1.50 -10.12
N TYR A 93 -5.11 1.94 -11.29
CA TYR A 93 -4.90 3.36 -11.55
C TYR A 93 -6.20 4.14 -11.37
N THR A 94 -6.19 5.18 -10.55
CA THR A 94 -7.37 6.03 -10.29
C THR A 94 -7.22 7.40 -10.94
N THR A 95 -6.09 8.06 -10.71
CA THR A 95 -5.88 9.43 -11.16
C THR A 95 -4.39 9.77 -11.24
N THR A 96 -4.08 10.91 -11.85
CA THR A 96 -2.76 11.53 -11.80
C THR A 96 -2.89 12.92 -11.20
N VAL A 97 -2.09 13.20 -10.17
CA VAL A 97 -1.99 14.52 -9.55
C VAL A 97 -0.60 15.07 -9.83
N GLY A 98 -0.52 16.10 -10.67
CA GLY A 98 0.77 16.60 -11.19
C GLY A 98 1.46 15.54 -12.03
N GLU A 99 2.63 15.10 -11.61
CA GLU A 99 3.42 14.03 -12.25
C GLU A 99 3.33 12.70 -11.50
N THR A 100 2.42 12.59 -10.53
CA THR A 100 2.28 11.42 -9.66
C THR A 100 1.00 10.65 -9.97
N HIS A 101 1.15 9.41 -10.42
CA HIS A 101 0.06 8.46 -10.64
C HIS A 101 -0.37 7.83 -9.31
N HIS A 102 -1.67 7.78 -9.09
CA HIS A 102 -2.28 7.14 -7.92
C HIS A 102 -2.89 5.80 -8.34
N TYR A 103 -2.55 4.77 -7.57
CA TYR A 103 -3.12 3.45 -7.68
C TYR A 103 -3.77 3.11 -6.36
N GLU A 104 -5.03 2.72 -6.37
CA GLU A 104 -5.80 2.48 -5.16
C GLU A 104 -6.40 1.08 -5.16
N GLY A 105 -6.61 0.57 -3.96
CA GLY A 105 -7.44 -0.59 -3.72
C GLY A 105 -7.86 -0.65 -2.26
N THR A 106 -8.91 -1.41 -2.01
CA THR A 106 -9.52 -1.51 -0.67
C THR A 106 -8.95 -2.72 0.06
N LEU A 107 -8.37 -2.48 1.22
CA LEU A 107 -8.00 -3.50 2.19
C LEU A 107 -9.23 -3.89 3.01
N GLN A 108 -9.40 -5.18 3.28
CA GLN A 108 -10.34 -5.66 4.30
C GLN A 108 -9.60 -5.83 5.62
N LEU A 109 -10.11 -5.21 6.68
CA LEU A 109 -9.58 -5.31 8.03
C LEU A 109 -10.22 -6.52 8.75
N PRO A 110 -9.52 -7.14 9.72
CA PRO A 110 -10.00 -8.29 10.47
C PRO A 110 -11.23 -7.99 11.35
#